data_AF-A0A6I2A1F0-F1
#
_entry.id   AF-A0A6I2A1F0-F1
#
_cell.length_a   1.000
_cell.length_b   1.000
_cell.length_c   1.000
_cell.angle_alpha   90.00
_cell.angle_beta   90.00
_cell.angle_gamma   90.00
#
_symmetry.space_group_name_H-M   'P 1'
#
loop_
_entity.id
_entity.type
_entity.pdbx_description
1 polymer ?
#
loop_
_entity_poly.entity_id
_entity_poly.type
_entity_poly.pdbx_seq_one_letter_code
_entity_poly.pdbx_strand_id
1 'polypeptide(L)'
;MIVKVPQFPWYGDTELELELPDSWEVIIPRMAGEKAPKLNSQQIRDAIRKPIGTPRLSEMARGKTEVCIIFDDLTRPTKLDQIVPHVLAELHEGGIKDENIRFIAALGLHGAMKLMDFQKKLGEEIPQKYLVS
;
A
#
# COMPACT_ATOMS: atom_id res chain seq x y z
N MET A 1 35.16 3.66 -2.69
CA MET A 1 33.81 4.01 -3.27
C MET A 1 32.74 4.00 -2.18
N ILE A 2 31.74 4.90 -2.18
CA ILE A 2 30.60 4.87 -1.22
C ILE A 2 29.32 4.38 -1.89
N VAL A 3 28.62 3.43 -1.28
CA VAL A 3 27.30 2.91 -1.71
C VAL A 3 26.26 3.19 -0.64
N LYS A 4 25.10 3.73 -1.04
CA LYS A 4 23.97 3.99 -0.13
C LYS A 4 22.93 2.88 -0.23
N VAL A 5 22.54 2.32 0.91
CA VAL A 5 21.56 1.23 1.00
C VAL A 5 20.40 1.67 1.90
N PRO A 6 19.14 1.57 1.46
CA PRO A 6 17.99 1.94 2.29
C PRO A 6 17.86 0.99 3.48
N GLN A 7 17.50 1.54 4.64
CA GLN A 7 17.32 0.80 5.89
C GLN A 7 16.19 1.39 6.74
N PHE A 8 15.76 0.63 7.74
CA PHE A 8 14.65 0.97 8.65
C PHE A 8 13.32 1.35 7.95
N PRO A 9 12.88 0.60 6.91
CA PRO A 9 11.58 0.90 6.30
C PRO A 9 10.48 0.86 7.35
N TRP A 10 9.65 1.89 7.40
CA TRP A 10 8.58 2.07 8.38
C TRP A 10 9.03 2.46 9.81
N TYR A 11 10.32 2.72 10.03
CA TYR A 11 10.87 3.06 11.35
C TYR A 11 11.77 4.31 11.32
N GLY A 12 11.50 5.22 10.38
CA GLY A 12 12.32 6.39 10.13
C GLY A 12 13.32 6.12 9.01
N ASP A 13 12.79 5.77 7.84
CA ASP A 13 13.52 5.40 6.63
C ASP A 13 14.79 6.25 6.44
N THR A 14 15.94 5.59 6.48
CA THR A 14 17.27 6.21 6.30
C THR A 14 18.10 5.43 5.29
N GLU A 15 19.29 5.95 4.97
CA GLU A 15 20.27 5.25 4.16
C GLU A 15 21.50 4.92 5.00
N LEU A 16 22.04 3.71 4.84
CA LEU A 16 23.35 3.31 5.33
C LEU A 16 24.39 3.62 4.26
N GLU A 17 25.43 4.35 4.61
CA GLU A 17 26.59 4.55 3.75
C GLU A 17 27.62 3.43 3.98
N LEU A 18 27.93 2.69 2.93
CA LEU A 18 28.93 1.64 2.92
C LEU A 18 30.16 2.13 2.16
N GLU A 19 31.27 2.29 2.87
CA GLU A 19 32.56 2.56 2.26
C GLU A 19 33.21 1.24 1.85
N LEU A 20 33.46 1.09 0.55
CA LEU A 20 34.02 -0.12 -0.05
C LEU A 20 35.45 0.13 -0.56
N PRO A 21 36.38 -0.83 -0.42
CA PRO A 21 37.74 -0.71 -0.89
C PRO A 21 37.82 -0.40 -2.38
N ASP A 22 38.72 0.48 -2.78
CA ASP A 22 38.88 0.86 -4.20
C ASP A 22 39.48 -0.27 -5.06
N SER A 23 40.03 -1.32 -4.44
CA SER A 23 40.52 -2.51 -5.13
C SER A 23 39.39 -3.47 -5.57
N TRP A 24 38.16 -3.23 -5.14
CA TRP A 24 37.03 -4.09 -5.47
C TRP A 24 36.32 -3.62 -6.75
N GLU A 25 35.95 -4.58 -7.60
CA GLU A 25 34.95 -4.34 -8.63
C GLU A 25 33.55 -4.42 -7.98
N VAL A 26 32.82 -3.31 -7.98
CA VAL A 26 31.50 -3.21 -7.35
C VAL A 26 30.42 -3.14 -8.42
N ILE A 27 29.51 -4.12 -8.42
CA ILE A 27 28.37 -4.18 -9.34
C ILE A 27 27.07 -3.95 -8.56
N ILE A 28 26.30 -2.93 -8.95
CA ILE A 28 25.00 -2.63 -8.33
C ILE A 28 23.88 -2.91 -9.35
N PRO A 29 23.26 -4.10 -9.33
CA PRO A 29 22.17 -4.42 -10.23
C PRO A 29 20.96 -3.54 -9.89
N ARG A 30 20.40 -2.90 -10.92
CA ARG A 30 19.20 -2.05 -10.77
C ARG A 30 18.01 -2.72 -11.42
N MET A 31 16.88 -2.73 -10.72
CA MET A 31 15.62 -3.20 -11.27
C MET A 31 15.14 -2.23 -12.36
N ALA A 32 14.50 -2.75 -13.42
CA ALA A 32 14.02 -1.93 -14.53
C ALA A 32 13.10 -0.77 -14.09
N GLY A 33 12.37 -0.95 -12.99
CA GLY A 33 11.47 0.06 -12.41
C GLY A 33 12.09 1.01 -11.39
N GLU A 34 13.39 0.92 -11.07
CA GLU A 34 14.01 1.74 -10.02
C GLU A 34 13.82 3.24 -10.24
N LYS A 35 13.99 3.69 -11.49
CA LYS A 35 13.85 5.10 -11.88
C LYS A 35 12.46 5.44 -12.38
N ALA A 36 11.49 4.53 -12.25
CA ALA A 36 10.13 4.80 -12.65
C ALA A 36 9.57 5.95 -11.77
N PRO A 37 8.90 6.95 -12.38
CA PRO A 37 8.28 8.00 -11.61
C PRO A 37 7.19 7.41 -10.71
N LYS A 38 7.07 7.95 -9.50
CA LYS A 38 5.96 7.62 -8.61
C LYS A 38 4.65 8.03 -9.28
N LEU A 39 3.63 7.18 -9.15
CA LEU A 39 2.28 7.57 -9.55
C LEU A 39 1.79 8.70 -8.64
N ASN A 40 1.17 9.71 -9.24
CA ASN A 40 0.44 10.70 -8.48
C ASN A 40 -0.99 10.21 -8.17
N SER A 41 -1.68 10.89 -7.25
CA SER A 41 -3.04 10.53 -6.82
C SER A 41 -4.03 10.45 -8.00
N GLN A 42 -3.91 11.35 -8.98
CA GLN A 42 -4.75 11.36 -10.18
C GLN A 42 -4.57 10.09 -11.02
N GLN A 43 -3.32 9.65 -11.22
CA GLN A 43 -3.00 8.42 -11.95
C GLN A 43 -3.50 7.17 -11.21
N ILE A 44 -3.38 7.11 -9.88
CA ILE A 44 -3.90 6.00 -9.06
C ILE A 44 -5.43 5.94 -9.19
N ARG A 45 -6.11 7.08 -9.05
CA ARG A 45 -7.56 7.18 -9.19
C ARG A 45 -8.02 6.70 -10.57
N ASP A 46 -7.36 7.14 -11.63
CA ASP A 46 -7.73 6.78 -13.00
C ASP A 46 -7.51 5.30 -13.29
N ALA A 47 -6.43 4.71 -12.75
CA ALA A 47 -6.19 3.28 -12.84
C ALA A 47 -7.31 2.46 -12.16
N ILE A 48 -7.75 2.88 -10.96
CA ILE A 48 -8.84 2.23 -10.23
C ILE A 48 -10.18 2.37 -10.98
N ARG A 49 -10.44 3.52 -11.60
CA ARG A 49 -11.67 3.80 -12.35
C ARG A 49 -11.73 3.17 -13.74
N LYS A 50 -10.60 2.67 -14.26
CA LYS A 50 -10.49 2.01 -15.56
C LYS A 50 -10.00 0.57 -15.39
N PRO A 51 -10.82 -0.31 -14.79
CA PRO A 51 -10.45 -1.71 -14.58
C PRO A 51 -10.23 -2.45 -15.91
N ILE A 52 -9.42 -3.51 -15.85
CA ILE A 52 -9.13 -4.38 -16.99
C ILE A 52 -10.00 -5.63 -16.86
N GLY A 53 -10.93 -5.83 -17.79
CA GLY A 53 -11.71 -7.06 -17.89
C GLY A 53 -12.86 -7.21 -16.88
N THR A 54 -13.16 -6.19 -16.08
CA THR A 54 -14.29 -6.19 -15.13
C THR A 54 -15.06 -4.86 -15.17
N PRO A 55 -16.30 -4.81 -14.67
CA PRO A 55 -16.99 -3.55 -14.34
C PRO A 55 -16.23 -2.76 -13.27
N ARG A 56 -16.59 -1.48 -13.09
CA ARG A 56 -16.04 -0.64 -12.02
C ARG A 56 -16.45 -1.18 -10.64
N LEU A 57 -15.63 -0.88 -9.62
CA LEU A 57 -15.97 -1.23 -8.24
C LEU A 57 -17.33 -0.65 -7.82
N SER A 58 -17.64 0.59 -8.21
CA SER A 58 -18.93 1.23 -7.90
C SER A 58 -20.12 0.49 -8.50
N GLU A 59 -19.96 -0.10 -9.68
CA GLU A 59 -21.01 -0.90 -10.34
C GLU A 59 -21.17 -2.26 -9.66
N MET A 60 -20.06 -2.92 -9.32
CA MET A 60 -20.06 -4.21 -8.62
C MET A 60 -20.61 -4.11 -7.19
N ALA A 61 -20.38 -2.97 -6.54
CA ALA A 61 -20.81 -2.72 -5.17
C ALA A 61 -22.30 -2.40 -5.04
N ARG A 62 -22.98 -2.03 -6.14
CA ARG A 62 -24.40 -1.66 -6.11
C ARG A 62 -25.26 -2.81 -5.58
N GLY A 63 -26.06 -2.52 -4.56
CA GLY A 63 -26.95 -3.51 -3.93
C GLY A 63 -26.23 -4.55 -3.07
N LYS A 64 -24.92 -4.40 -2.82
CA LYS A 64 -24.18 -5.18 -1.82
C LYS A 64 -24.33 -4.52 -0.45
N THR A 65 -24.27 -5.35 0.59
CA THR A 65 -24.49 -4.90 1.97
C THR A 65 -23.22 -4.92 2.81
N GLU A 66 -22.18 -5.67 2.42
CA GLU A 66 -20.92 -5.79 3.15
C GLU A 66 -19.75 -5.93 2.17
N VAL A 67 -18.62 -5.30 2.49
CA VAL A 67 -17.39 -5.35 1.71
C VAL A 67 -16.21 -5.65 2.63
N CYS A 68 -15.42 -6.65 2.23
CA CYS A 68 -14.14 -6.94 2.85
C CYS A 68 -13.00 -6.48 1.92
N ILE A 69 -12.10 -5.64 2.47
CA ILE A 69 -10.88 -5.19 1.80
C ILE A 69 -9.71 -5.96 2.41
N ILE A 70 -9.13 -6.86 1.63
CA ILE A 70 -7.94 -7.61 2.02
C ILE A 70 -6.70 -6.77 1.70
N PHE A 71 -5.76 -6.67 2.65
CA PHE A 71 -4.56 -5.86 2.49
C PHE A 71 -3.31 -6.54 3.04
N ASP A 72 -2.12 -6.15 2.56
CA ASP A 72 -0.85 -6.75 2.96
C ASP A 72 -0.18 -6.02 4.15
N ASP A 73 0.81 -6.65 4.77
CA ASP A 73 1.49 -6.14 5.97
C ASP A 73 2.68 -5.21 5.66
N LEU A 74 3.45 -4.86 6.70
CA LEU A 74 4.63 -3.99 6.56
C LEU A 74 5.80 -4.66 5.80
N THR A 75 5.78 -5.98 5.62
CA THR A 75 6.81 -6.69 4.84
C THR A 75 6.61 -6.52 3.32
N ARG A 76 5.55 -5.83 2.91
CA ARG A 76 5.26 -5.47 1.52
C ARG A 76 5.34 -3.94 1.32
N PRO A 77 5.94 -3.47 0.22
CA PRO A 77 6.15 -2.04 -0.01
C PRO A 77 4.90 -1.29 -0.49
N THR A 78 3.74 -1.96 -0.60
CA THR A 78 2.48 -1.39 -1.06
C THR A 78 2.09 -0.16 -0.24
N LYS A 79 1.91 0.99 -0.91
CA LYS A 79 1.55 2.28 -0.32
C LYS A 79 0.04 2.43 -0.21
N LEU A 80 -0.56 1.71 0.74
CA LEU A 80 -2.01 1.60 0.87
C LEU A 80 -2.67 2.90 1.33
N ASP A 81 -1.98 3.72 2.12
CA ASP A 81 -2.34 5.09 2.44
C ASP A 81 -2.69 5.94 1.20
N GLN A 82 -2.04 5.66 0.05
CA GLN A 82 -2.29 6.36 -1.21
C GLN A 82 -3.36 5.71 -2.08
N ILE A 83 -3.65 4.41 -1.87
CA ILE A 83 -4.55 3.62 -2.73
C ILE A 83 -5.96 3.55 -2.13
N VAL A 84 -6.06 3.29 -0.83
CA VAL A 84 -7.32 3.05 -0.11
C VAL A 84 -8.32 4.19 -0.26
N PRO A 85 -7.95 5.49 -0.19
CA PRO A 85 -8.92 6.57 -0.36
C PRO A 85 -9.67 6.51 -1.70
N HIS A 86 -9.01 6.06 -2.76
CA HIS A 86 -9.60 5.95 -4.10
C HIS A 86 -10.49 4.69 -4.23
N VAL A 87 -10.15 3.61 -3.55
CA VAL A 87 -11.00 2.41 -3.47
C VAL A 87 -12.28 2.71 -2.70
N LEU A 88 -12.16 3.34 -1.52
CA LEU A 88 -13.30 3.76 -0.70
C LEU A 88 -14.24 4.69 -1.47
N ALA A 89 -13.69 5.63 -2.25
CA ALA A 89 -14.50 6.50 -3.10
C ALA A 89 -15.38 5.74 -4.10
N GLU A 90 -14.86 4.69 -4.75
CA GLU A 90 -15.67 3.85 -5.66
C GLU A 90 -16.72 3.04 -4.89
N LEU A 91 -16.39 2.51 -3.71
CA LEU A 91 -17.34 1.75 -2.88
C LEU A 91 -18.49 2.63 -2.39
N HIS A 92 -18.19 3.87 -1.98
CA HIS A 92 -19.19 4.85 -1.57
C HIS A 92 -20.05 5.29 -2.76
N GLU A 93 -19.47 5.47 -3.96
CA GLU A 93 -20.22 5.71 -5.20
C GLU A 93 -21.18 4.55 -5.52
N GLY A 94 -20.82 3.32 -5.15
CA GLY A 94 -21.68 2.14 -5.21
C GLY A 94 -22.74 2.03 -4.11
N GLY A 95 -22.73 2.94 -3.12
CA GLY A 95 -23.70 2.99 -2.02
C GLY A 95 -23.30 2.21 -0.76
N ILE A 96 -22.04 1.76 -0.65
CA ILE A 96 -21.55 1.11 0.58
C ILE A 96 -21.27 2.18 1.64
N LYS A 97 -21.75 1.93 2.85
CA LYS A 97 -21.49 2.79 4.02
C LYS A 97 -20.25 2.32 4.77
N ASP A 98 -19.60 3.22 5.51
CA ASP A 98 -18.40 2.89 6.29
C ASP A 98 -18.58 1.72 7.24
N GLU A 99 -19.73 1.65 7.93
CA GLU A 99 -20.11 0.57 8.86
C GLU A 99 -20.15 -0.83 8.23
N ASN A 100 -20.23 -0.88 6.89
CA ASN A 100 -20.31 -2.11 6.11
C ASN A 100 -18.97 -2.48 5.45
N ILE A 101 -17.89 -1.76 5.75
CA ILE A 101 -16.55 -2.00 5.20
C ILE A 101 -15.63 -2.49 6.32
N ARG A 102 -14.98 -3.63 6.08
CA ARG A 102 -13.96 -4.20 6.96
C ARG A 102 -12.65 -4.40 6.23
N PHE A 103 -11.54 -4.10 6.91
CA PHE A 103 -10.20 -4.39 6.45
C PHE A 103 -9.66 -5.65 7.12
N ILE A 104 -9.09 -6.57 6.33
CA ILE A 104 -8.47 -7.79 6.83
C ILE A 104 -7.02 -7.88 6.35
N ALA A 105 -6.08 -7.97 7.29
CA ALA A 105 -4.67 -8.15 6.99
C ALA A 105 -4.39 -9.59 6.52
N ALA A 106 -3.88 -9.74 5.30
CA ALA A 106 -3.43 -11.00 4.71
C ALA A 106 -2.02 -11.36 5.21
N LEU A 107 -1.92 -11.73 6.48
CA LEU A 107 -0.63 -12.02 7.15
C LEU A 107 0.01 -13.33 6.68
N GLY A 108 -0.78 -14.30 6.19
CA GLY A 108 -0.29 -15.64 5.94
C GLY A 108 0.27 -16.26 7.23
N LEU A 109 1.59 -16.52 7.25
CA LEU A 109 2.29 -17.08 8.43
C LEU A 109 3.04 -16.01 9.24
N HIS A 110 2.85 -14.72 8.95
CA HIS A 110 3.53 -13.64 9.67
C HIS A 110 2.89 -13.33 11.02
N GLY A 111 3.61 -12.60 11.87
CA GLY A 111 3.11 -12.15 13.16
C GLY A 111 1.95 -11.17 13.04
N ALA A 112 1.11 -11.11 14.07
CA ALA A 112 -0.01 -10.18 14.15
C ALA A 112 0.46 -8.72 14.13
N MET A 113 -0.29 -7.88 13.43
CA MET A 113 -0.06 -6.44 13.37
C MET A 113 -0.58 -5.75 14.64
N LYS A 114 0.15 -4.73 15.09
CA LYS A 114 -0.30 -3.80 16.14
C LYS A 114 -0.97 -2.58 15.50
N LEU A 115 -1.66 -1.78 16.32
CA LEU A 115 -2.27 -0.53 15.86
C LEU A 115 -1.28 0.38 15.12
N MET A 116 -0.05 0.52 15.62
CA MET A 116 1.00 1.31 14.95
C MET A 116 1.33 0.77 13.55
N ASP A 117 1.27 -0.54 13.34
CA ASP A 117 1.55 -1.14 12.04
C ASP A 117 0.39 -0.85 11.07
N PHE A 118 -0.85 -0.93 11.54
CA PHE A 118 -2.01 -0.51 10.75
C PHE A 118 -1.96 0.97 10.38
N GLN A 119 -1.60 1.85 11.32
CA GLN A 119 -1.48 3.29 11.07
C GLN A 119 -0.39 3.60 10.04
N LYS A 120 0.78 2.95 10.14
CA LYS A 120 1.85 3.08 9.15
C LYS A 120 1.40 2.64 7.76
N LYS A 121 0.62 1.56 7.69
CA LYS A 121 0.24 0.93 6.43
C LYS A 121 -0.96 1.61 5.75
N LEU A 122 -2.01 1.88 6.51
CA LEU A 122 -3.31 2.36 6.03
C LEU A 122 -3.52 3.86 6.26
N GLY A 123 -2.61 4.53 6.96
CA GLY A 123 -2.81 5.88 7.48
C GLY A 123 -3.55 5.87 8.82
N GLU A 124 -3.51 6.99 9.53
CA GLU A 124 -4.08 7.09 10.88
C GLU A 124 -5.60 7.03 10.92
N GLU A 125 -6.27 7.50 9.86
CA GLU A 125 -7.73 7.60 9.82
C GLU A 125 -8.43 6.25 9.67
N ILE A 126 -7.83 5.32 8.91
CA ILE A 126 -8.51 4.06 8.57
C ILE A 126 -8.77 3.20 9.81
N PRO A 127 -7.79 2.93 10.70
CA PRO A 127 -8.04 2.17 11.93
C PRO A 127 -8.93 2.88 12.94
N GLN A 128 -9.20 4.18 12.76
CA GLN A 128 -10.12 4.95 13.63
C GLN A 128 -11.57 4.87 13.15
N LYS A 129 -11.79 4.81 11.83
CA LYS A 129 -13.11 4.85 11.21
C LYS A 129 -13.67 3.48 10.85
N TYR A 130 -12.79 2.54 10.51
CA TYR A 130 -13.17 1.21 10.02
C TYR A 130 -12.70 0.12 10.95
N LEU A 131 -13.37 -1.02 10.89
CA LEU A 131 -12.91 -2.22 11.59
C LEU A 131 -11.74 -2.84 10.81
N VAL A 132 -10.59 -2.90 11.47
CA VAL A 132 -9.34 -3.47 10.94
C VAL A 132 -8.93 -4.64 11.82
N SER A 133 -8.67 -5.80 11.20
CA SER A 133 -8.25 -7.03 11.88
C SER A 133 -7.12 -7.73 11.13
#